data_AF-A0A8R1V650-F1
#
_entry.id   AF-A0A8R1V650-F1
#
_cell.length_a   1.000
_cell.length_b   1.000
_cell.length_c   1.000
_cell.angle_alpha   90.00
_cell.angle_beta   90.00
_cell.angle_gamma   90.00
#
_symmetry.space_group_name_H-M   'P 1'
#
loop_
_entity.id
_entity.type
_entity.pdbx_description
1 polymer ?
#
loop_
_entity_poly.entity_id
_entity_poly.type
_entity_poly.pdbx_seq_one_letter_code
_entity_poly.pdbx_strand_id
1 'polypeptide(L)'
;MAESPPNTPEVDPGIPCVCGSMPLLSANSLADSLGVSPAYKQADSARWNSAVRVYKSSRAHSPISGRSFDEEDPIDIINKMRTPLSLEDIARENRRRHDEEGGVVAEEDGGPLELEAIAAVHELATDVEAISVSEMLPRTRDLIFVNVKTQESQPFTLELTMKGWRVASSHSDCMYGDYTKLDLHVRYYMNARELLNVISPTHSSSFHQKVTDKLTKMVDTNA
;
A
#
# COMPACT_ATOMS: atom_id res chain seq x y z
N MET A 1 -65.11 -24.37 28.74
CA MET A 1 -64.86 -23.02 28.19
C MET A 1 -63.37 -22.95 27.91
N ALA A 2 -63.03 -22.86 26.63
CA ALA A 2 -61.64 -22.90 26.14
C ALA A 2 -61.06 -21.47 26.16
N GLU A 3 -59.89 -21.30 26.77
CA GLU A 3 -59.08 -20.10 26.62
C GLU A 3 -57.83 -20.43 25.79
N SER A 4 -57.70 -19.71 24.69
CA SER A 4 -56.59 -19.78 23.73
C SER A 4 -55.32 -19.13 24.29
N PRO A 5 -54.11 -19.59 23.90
CA PRO A 5 -52.86 -18.93 24.26
C PRO A 5 -52.60 -17.65 23.43
N PRO A 6 -51.85 -16.66 23.95
CA PRO A 6 -51.60 -15.40 23.25
C PRO A 6 -50.39 -15.45 22.28
N ASN A 7 -50.64 -14.87 21.10
CA ASN A 7 -49.78 -14.24 20.09
C ASN A 7 -48.26 -14.48 20.11
N THR A 8 -47.80 -15.14 19.04
CA THR A 8 -46.48 -14.99 18.43
C THR A 8 -46.30 -13.58 17.82
N PRO A 9 -45.12 -12.93 17.92
CA PRO A 9 -44.87 -11.69 17.20
C PRO A 9 -44.69 -11.95 15.70
N GLU A 10 -45.49 -11.26 14.89
CA GLU A 10 -45.39 -11.21 13.43
C GLU A 10 -44.04 -10.63 12.98
N VAL A 11 -43.41 -11.28 12.01
CA VAL A 11 -42.21 -10.79 11.34
C VAL A 11 -42.65 -9.82 10.24
N ASP A 12 -42.31 -8.54 10.41
CA ASP A 12 -42.57 -7.48 9.42
C ASP A 12 -41.69 -7.67 8.16
N PRO A 13 -42.27 -7.91 6.97
CA PRO A 13 -41.51 -8.09 5.74
C PRO A 13 -41.36 -6.73 5.04
N GLY A 14 -40.47 -5.88 5.56
CA GLY A 14 -40.49 -4.46 5.14
C GLY A 14 -39.17 -3.71 5.07
N ILE A 15 -38.00 -4.31 5.32
CA ILE A 15 -36.72 -3.61 5.12
C ILE A 15 -36.10 -4.07 3.78
N PRO A 16 -36.12 -3.23 2.73
CA PRO A 16 -35.42 -3.57 1.49
C PRO A 16 -33.92 -3.63 1.79
N CYS A 17 -33.37 -4.84 1.71
CA CYS A 17 -31.93 -5.03 1.66
C CYS A 17 -31.37 -4.23 0.49
N VAL A 18 -30.67 -3.13 0.78
CA VAL A 18 -29.80 -2.44 -0.16
C VAL A 18 -28.56 -3.31 -0.38
N CYS A 19 -28.76 -4.44 -1.05
CA CYS A 19 -27.70 -5.25 -1.63
C CYS A 19 -27.43 -4.72 -3.05
N GLY A 20 -27.05 -3.45 -3.14
CA GLY A 20 -26.40 -2.90 -4.32
C GLY A 20 -24.91 -3.13 -4.16
N SER A 21 -24.38 -4.15 -4.84
CA SER A 21 -22.96 -4.32 -5.20
C SER A 21 -21.96 -3.69 -4.22
N MET A 22 -21.94 -4.14 -2.97
CA MET A 22 -20.89 -3.71 -2.05
C MET A 22 -19.56 -4.28 -2.54
N PRO A 23 -18.52 -3.47 -2.79
CA PRO A 23 -17.17 -4.01 -2.88
C PRO A 23 -16.93 -4.80 -1.59
N LEU A 24 -16.20 -5.92 -1.66
CA LEU A 24 -15.89 -6.75 -0.49
C LEU A 24 -15.26 -5.87 0.61
N LEU A 25 -16.10 -5.34 1.50
CA LEU A 25 -15.68 -4.49 2.59
C LEU A 25 -14.97 -5.42 3.56
N SER A 26 -13.69 -5.15 3.83
CA SER A 26 -12.98 -5.79 4.93
C SER A 26 -13.81 -5.63 6.20
N ALA A 27 -13.84 -6.66 7.06
CA ALA A 27 -14.54 -6.59 8.34
C ALA A 27 -14.08 -5.39 9.17
N ASN A 28 -12.83 -4.96 8.99
CA ASN A 28 -12.27 -3.76 9.58
C ASN A 28 -12.97 -2.49 9.09
N SER A 29 -13.22 -2.38 7.78
CA SER A 29 -13.93 -1.22 7.19
C SER A 29 -15.37 -1.09 7.70
N LEU A 30 -16.04 -2.23 7.90
CA LEU A 30 -17.38 -2.24 8.49
C LEU A 30 -17.33 -1.84 9.97
N ALA A 31 -16.39 -2.40 10.75
CA ALA A 31 -16.23 -2.08 12.17
C ALA A 31 -15.90 -0.59 12.40
N ASP A 32 -15.09 0.01 11.52
CA ASP A 32 -14.77 1.43 11.54
C ASP A 32 -16.02 2.28 11.25
N SER A 33 -16.82 1.92 10.23
CA SER A 33 -18.07 2.60 9.88
C SER A 33 -19.11 2.55 11.01
N LEU A 34 -19.16 1.43 11.72
CA LEU A 34 -20.04 1.25 12.89
C LEU A 34 -19.49 1.88 14.17
N GLY A 35 -18.25 2.40 14.16
CA GLY A 35 -17.59 2.97 15.34
C GLY A 35 -17.27 1.95 16.43
N VAL A 36 -17.29 0.65 16.12
CA VAL A 36 -17.06 -0.44 17.08
C VAL A 36 -15.60 -0.91 17.11
N SER A 37 -14.77 -0.47 16.16
CA SER A 37 -13.32 -0.71 16.20
C SER A 37 -12.67 -0.06 17.41
N PRO A 38 -11.65 -0.66 18.04
CA PRO A 38 -10.86 0.01 19.06
C PRO A 38 -10.30 1.37 18.58
N ALA A 39 -10.20 2.35 19.48
CA ALA A 39 -9.78 3.71 19.13
C ALA A 39 -8.44 3.79 18.36
N TYR A 40 -7.48 2.93 18.71
CA TYR A 40 -6.19 2.87 18.00
C TYR A 40 -6.33 2.42 16.54
N LYS A 41 -7.25 1.49 16.24
CA LYS A 41 -7.53 1.05 14.87
C LYS A 41 -8.19 2.16 14.06
N GLN A 42 -9.11 2.92 14.66
CA GLN A 42 -9.76 4.05 13.99
C GLN A 42 -8.73 5.14 13.62
N ALA A 43 -7.84 5.49 14.55
CA ALA A 43 -6.77 6.46 14.30
C ALA A 43 -5.79 6.00 13.20
N ASP A 44 -5.47 4.71 13.19
CA ASP A 44 -4.62 4.09 12.18
C ASP A 44 -5.29 4.06 10.79
N SER A 45 -6.57 3.69 10.72
CA SER A 45 -7.37 3.76 9.48
C SER A 45 -7.47 5.19 8.94
N ALA A 46 -7.66 6.19 9.81
CA ALA A 46 -7.70 7.60 9.40
C ALA A 46 -6.36 8.05 8.79
N ARG A 47 -5.23 7.69 9.42
CA ARG A 47 -3.89 8.00 8.94
C ARG A 47 -3.62 7.36 7.58
N TRP A 48 -3.96 6.09 7.42
CA TRP A 48 -3.88 5.37 6.16
C TRP A 48 -4.71 6.04 5.06
N ASN A 49 -5.96 6.39 5.35
CA ASN A 49 -6.83 7.05 4.37
C ASN A 49 -6.32 8.43 3.95
N SER A 50 -5.72 9.19 4.87
CA SER A 50 -5.07 10.47 4.53
C SER A 50 -3.90 10.25 3.57
N ALA A 51 -3.03 9.28 3.85
CA ALA A 51 -1.90 8.93 2.98
C ALA A 51 -2.36 8.45 1.60
N VAL A 52 -3.42 7.63 1.53
CA VAL A 52 -4.02 7.20 0.24
C VAL A 52 -4.51 8.41 -0.55
N ARG A 53 -5.14 9.39 0.11
CA ARG A 53 -5.61 10.61 -0.55
C ARG A 53 -4.44 11.43 -1.10
N VAL A 54 -3.37 11.61 -0.32
CA VAL A 54 -2.15 12.32 -0.74
C VAL A 54 -1.48 11.59 -1.91
N TYR A 55 -1.27 10.28 -1.82
CA TYR A 55 -0.68 9.50 -2.90
C TYR A 55 -1.50 9.60 -4.20
N LYS A 56 -2.84 9.53 -4.10
CA LYS A 56 -3.74 9.69 -5.25
C LYS A 56 -3.69 11.10 -5.85
N SER A 57 -3.70 12.15 -5.03
CA SER A 57 -3.65 13.53 -5.52
C SER A 57 -2.31 13.84 -6.20
N SER A 58 -1.20 13.34 -5.66
CA SER A 58 0.14 13.45 -6.25
C SER A 58 0.25 12.75 -7.61
N ARG A 59 -0.45 11.62 -7.83
CA ARG A 59 -0.51 10.96 -9.16
C ARG A 59 -1.47 11.62 -10.15
N ALA A 60 -2.49 12.35 -9.68
CA ALA A 60 -3.53 12.92 -10.54
C ALA A 60 -3.05 14.11 -11.38
N HIS A 61 -1.87 14.67 -11.10
CA HIS A 61 -1.31 15.80 -11.85
C HIS A 61 -0.48 15.29 -13.05
N SER A 62 -1.18 14.83 -14.10
CA SER A 62 -0.58 14.69 -15.44
C SER A 62 -0.57 16.05 -16.15
N PRO A 63 0.45 16.36 -16.96
CA PRO A 63 0.70 17.71 -17.49
C PRO A 63 -0.15 18.00 -18.73
N ILE A 64 -1.48 17.95 -18.63
CA ILE A 64 -2.37 18.50 -19.66
C ILE A 64 -3.63 19.07 -18.99
N SER A 65 -3.50 20.25 -18.41
CA SER A 65 -4.63 21.19 -18.35
C SER A 65 -4.08 22.59 -18.23
N GLY A 66 -4.26 23.34 -19.32
CA GLY A 66 -3.80 24.70 -19.46
C GLY A 66 -4.32 25.59 -18.34
N ARG A 67 -3.41 26.31 -17.69
CA ARG A 67 -3.69 27.54 -16.98
C ARG A 67 -2.53 28.50 -17.19
N SER A 68 -2.91 29.75 -17.41
CA SER A 68 -2.10 30.91 -17.75
C SER A 68 -0.97 31.15 -16.75
N PHE A 69 0.20 31.43 -17.31
CA PHE A 69 1.43 31.80 -16.62
C PHE A 69 1.30 33.21 -16.05
N ASP A 70 1.41 33.34 -14.73
CA ASP A 70 1.91 34.55 -14.09
C ASP A 70 3.11 34.15 -13.21
N GLU A 71 4.22 34.85 -13.48
CA GLU A 71 5.55 34.88 -12.86
C GLU A 71 5.80 34.04 -11.59
N GLU A 72 6.40 32.86 -11.75
CA GLU A 72 7.32 32.27 -10.74
C GLU A 72 8.49 31.57 -11.45
N ASP A 73 9.64 31.52 -10.77
CA ASP A 73 10.95 31.16 -11.33
C ASP A 73 10.97 29.80 -12.10
N PRO A 74 11.60 29.73 -13.29
CA PRO A 74 11.51 28.56 -14.18
C PRO A 74 12.08 27.24 -13.60
N ILE A 75 12.89 27.30 -12.55
CA ILE A 75 13.57 26.11 -11.98
C ILE A 75 12.70 25.42 -10.92
N ASP A 76 11.87 26.16 -10.18
CA ASP A 76 11.00 25.58 -9.14
C ASP A 76 9.72 24.96 -9.70
N ILE A 77 9.19 25.50 -10.81
CA ILE A 77 8.02 24.94 -11.49
C ILE A 77 8.35 23.59 -12.14
N ILE A 78 9.58 23.42 -12.66
CA ILE A 78 10.06 22.15 -13.22
C ILE A 78 10.18 21.07 -12.14
N ASN A 79 10.45 21.43 -10.88
CA ASN A 79 10.44 20.48 -9.77
C ASN A 79 9.03 20.20 -9.22
N LYS A 80 8.11 21.17 -9.34
CA LYS A 80 6.70 21.03 -8.91
C LYS A 80 5.80 20.29 -9.92
N MET A 81 6.25 20.13 -11.17
CA MET A 81 5.54 19.43 -12.26
C MET A 81 6.19 18.10 -12.71
N ARG A 82 7.11 17.52 -11.93
CA ARG A 82 7.70 16.22 -12.29
C ARG A 82 6.78 15.09 -11.80
N THR A 83 6.32 14.29 -12.78
CA THR A 83 6.08 12.83 -12.77
C THR A 83 5.95 12.10 -11.43
N PRO A 84 5.10 11.05 -11.34
CA PRO A 84 4.73 10.41 -10.07
C PRO A 84 5.98 10.12 -9.23
N LEU A 85 6.01 10.64 -8.01
CA LEU A 85 7.08 10.37 -7.03
C LEU A 85 7.32 8.86 -7.00
N SER A 86 8.46 8.43 -7.52
CA SER A 86 8.79 7.00 -7.60
C SER A 86 8.91 6.44 -6.18
N LEU A 87 8.70 5.13 -5.99
CA LEU A 87 8.93 4.48 -4.70
C LEU A 87 10.32 4.82 -4.14
N GLU A 88 11.32 4.89 -5.01
CA GLU A 88 12.70 5.22 -4.64
C GLU A 88 12.87 6.65 -4.14
N ASP A 89 12.19 7.62 -4.77
CA ASP A 89 12.24 9.02 -4.36
C ASP A 89 11.50 9.22 -3.03
N ILE A 90 10.35 8.57 -2.84
CA ILE A 90 9.59 8.61 -1.58
C ILE A 90 10.45 8.05 -0.44
N ALA A 91 11.03 6.87 -0.63
CA ALA A 91 11.89 6.24 0.38
C ALA A 91 13.10 7.12 0.72
N ARG A 92 13.75 7.71 -0.30
CA ARG A 92 14.90 8.60 -0.11
C ARG A 92 14.52 9.87 0.66
N GLU A 93 13.41 10.50 0.29
CA GLU A 93 12.96 11.73 0.90
C GLU A 93 12.50 11.51 2.34
N ASN A 94 11.78 10.43 2.61
CA ASN A 94 11.38 10.04 3.98
C ASN A 94 12.60 9.91 4.90
N ARG A 95 13.64 9.22 4.42
CA ARG A 95 14.89 9.00 5.16
C ARG A 95 15.63 10.32 5.40
N ARG A 96 15.77 11.14 4.35
CA ARG A 96 16.39 12.46 4.42
C ARG A 96 15.71 13.36 5.44
N ARG A 97 14.37 13.46 5.39
CA ARG A 97 13.59 14.27 6.33
C ARG A 97 13.64 13.72 7.74
N HIS A 98 13.60 12.40 7.91
CA HIS A 98 13.73 11.79 9.23
C HIS A 98 15.09 12.13 9.88
N ASP A 99 16.18 12.12 9.10
CA ASP A 99 17.51 12.46 9.58
C ASP A 99 17.68 13.97 9.90
N GLU A 100 17.02 14.85 9.14
CA GLU A 100 17.08 16.31 9.33
C GLU A 100 16.14 16.84 10.43
N GLU A 101 14.91 16.33 10.48
CA GLU A 101 13.83 16.81 11.35
C GLU A 101 13.70 15.98 12.64
N GLY A 102 14.55 14.95 12.82
CA GLY A 102 14.62 14.15 14.04
C GLY A 102 13.38 13.29 14.31
N GLY A 103 12.65 12.89 13.26
CA GLY A 103 11.46 12.06 13.36
C GLY A 103 10.18 12.79 13.74
N VAL A 104 10.15 14.13 13.70
CA VAL A 104 8.90 14.89 13.89
C VAL A 104 8.04 14.77 12.63
N VAL A 105 6.91 14.08 12.72
CA VAL A 105 5.94 13.97 11.62
C VAL A 105 4.75 14.86 11.92
N ALA A 106 4.40 15.77 11.01
CA ALA A 106 3.16 16.54 11.11
C ALA A 106 1.95 15.57 11.07
N GLU A 107 1.04 15.71 12.04
CA GLU A 107 -0.08 14.80 12.25
C GLU A 107 -1.09 14.74 11.08
N GLU A 108 -1.08 15.75 10.19
CA GLU A 108 -2.18 16.00 9.26
C GLU A 108 -2.02 15.36 7.86
N ASP A 109 -0.80 14.99 7.45
CA ASP A 109 -0.51 14.66 6.04
C ASP A 109 -0.46 13.16 5.69
N GLY A 110 -0.83 12.28 6.61
CA GLY A 110 -0.58 10.84 6.44
C GLY A 110 0.92 10.56 6.63
N GLY A 111 1.25 9.51 7.38
CA GLY A 111 2.64 9.33 7.78
C GLY A 111 3.54 8.94 6.59
N PRO A 112 4.85 9.27 6.69
CA PRO A 112 5.83 8.98 5.64
C PRO A 112 5.88 7.49 5.27
N LEU A 113 5.78 6.59 6.26
CA LEU A 113 5.76 5.15 6.01
C LEU A 113 4.47 4.69 5.32
N GLU A 114 3.31 5.27 5.64
CA GLU A 114 2.07 4.93 4.94
C GLU A 114 2.16 5.29 3.46
N LEU A 115 2.70 6.47 3.13
CA LEU A 115 2.91 6.88 1.74
C LEU A 115 3.84 5.92 0.99
N GLU A 116 4.94 5.53 1.62
CA GLU A 116 5.90 4.60 1.04
C GLU A 116 5.32 3.19 0.86
N ALA A 117 4.55 2.70 1.82
CA ALA A 117 3.85 1.41 1.73
C ALA A 117 2.82 1.42 0.58
N ILE A 118 2.05 2.49 0.43
CA ILE A 118 1.07 2.64 -0.65
C ILE A 118 1.78 2.68 -2.01
N ALA A 119 2.88 3.43 -2.11
CA ALA A 119 3.69 3.48 -3.32
C ALA A 119 4.25 2.09 -3.67
N ALA A 120 4.78 1.36 -2.69
CA ALA A 120 5.32 0.02 -2.87
C ALA A 120 4.25 -0.96 -3.37
N VAL A 121 3.08 -1.02 -2.71
CA VAL A 121 1.96 -1.88 -3.12
C VAL A 121 1.56 -1.58 -4.57
N HIS A 122 1.46 -0.30 -4.93
CA HIS A 122 1.03 0.08 -6.27
C HIS A 122 2.10 -0.19 -7.34
N GLU A 123 3.37 0.08 -7.06
CA GLU A 123 4.45 -0.03 -8.04
C GLU A 123 4.95 -1.47 -8.21
N LEU A 124 4.92 -2.29 -7.16
CA LEU A 124 5.40 -3.68 -7.19
C LEU A 124 4.32 -4.68 -7.62
N ALA A 125 3.03 -4.31 -7.60
CA ALA A 125 1.92 -5.20 -7.92
C ALA A 125 2.03 -5.87 -9.31
N THR A 126 2.76 -5.28 -10.25
CA THR A 126 2.98 -5.86 -11.59
C THR A 126 4.07 -6.92 -11.66
N ASP A 127 4.92 -6.98 -10.64
CA ASP A 127 6.16 -7.77 -10.62
C ASP A 127 6.12 -8.92 -9.62
N VAL A 128 5.03 -9.04 -8.87
CA VAL A 128 4.79 -10.07 -7.87
C VAL A 128 3.44 -10.76 -8.13
N GLU A 129 3.22 -11.93 -7.54
CA GLU A 129 1.93 -12.62 -7.63
C GLU A 129 0.86 -11.88 -6.82
N ALA A 130 1.21 -11.44 -5.61
CA ALA A 130 0.33 -10.63 -4.76
C ALA A 130 1.15 -9.73 -3.82
N ILE A 131 0.61 -8.55 -3.49
CA ILE A 131 1.17 -7.67 -2.46
C ILE A 131 0.04 -6.93 -1.73
N SER A 132 0.13 -6.88 -0.41
CA SER A 132 -0.86 -6.21 0.44
C SER A 132 -0.27 -5.81 1.78
N VAL A 133 -0.82 -4.78 2.42
CA VAL A 133 -0.48 -4.47 3.81
C VAL A 133 -1.14 -5.50 4.73
N SER A 134 -0.41 -5.98 5.74
CA SER A 134 -0.93 -6.97 6.69
C SER A 134 -2.05 -6.34 7.55
N GLU A 135 -3.19 -7.03 7.63
CA GLU A 135 -4.27 -6.68 8.57
C GLU A 135 -4.11 -7.35 9.94
N MET A 136 -3.22 -8.34 10.03
CA MET A 136 -3.01 -9.17 11.22
C MET A 136 -1.89 -8.64 12.11
N LEU A 137 -0.94 -7.91 11.52
CA LEU A 137 0.22 -7.37 12.22
C LEU A 137 0.05 -5.88 12.55
N PRO A 138 0.75 -5.36 13.57
CA PRO A 138 0.63 -3.97 13.98
C PRO A 138 0.99 -3.00 12.85
N ARG A 139 0.14 -1.99 12.63
CA ARG A 139 0.44 -0.84 11.79
C ARG A 139 0.56 0.39 12.70
N THR A 140 1.74 0.99 12.69
CA THR A 140 2.10 2.15 13.50
C THR A 140 2.82 3.18 12.64
N ARG A 141 3.13 4.35 13.21
CA ARG A 141 3.85 5.42 12.49
C ARG A 141 5.29 5.06 12.13
N ASP A 142 5.89 4.16 12.91
CA ASP A 142 7.31 3.81 12.81
C ASP A 142 7.54 2.42 12.22
N LEU A 143 6.46 1.65 12.06
CA LEU A 143 6.50 0.26 11.61
C LEU A 143 5.21 -0.12 10.89
N ILE A 144 5.36 -0.60 9.66
CA ILE A 144 4.28 -1.18 8.85
C ILE A 144 4.71 -2.54 8.33
N PHE A 145 3.83 -3.53 8.36
CA PHE A 145 4.07 -4.84 7.77
C PHE A 145 3.36 -4.99 6.42
N VAL A 146 4.08 -5.49 5.43
CA VAL A 146 3.59 -5.71 4.07
C VAL A 146 3.83 -7.16 3.68
N ASN A 147 2.78 -7.86 3.26
CA ASN A 147 2.87 -9.19 2.71
C ASN A 147 3.17 -9.11 1.22
N VAL A 148 4.09 -9.95 0.75
CA VAL A 148 4.37 -10.14 -0.66
C VAL A 148 4.38 -11.63 -0.96
N LYS A 149 3.76 -12.02 -2.07
CA LYS A 149 3.88 -13.34 -2.66
C LYS A 149 4.60 -13.17 -3.98
N THR A 150 5.80 -13.72 -4.08
CA THR A 150 6.65 -13.57 -5.28
C THR A 150 6.07 -14.32 -6.47
N GLN A 151 6.61 -14.11 -7.68
CA GLN A 151 6.18 -14.85 -8.88
C GLN A 151 6.47 -16.35 -8.78
N GLU A 152 7.41 -16.75 -7.92
CA GLU A 152 7.70 -18.14 -7.57
C GLU A 152 6.71 -18.72 -6.53
N SER A 153 5.62 -18.00 -6.27
CA SER A 153 4.60 -18.33 -5.26
C SER A 153 5.13 -18.44 -3.83
N GLN A 154 6.26 -17.81 -3.53
CA GLN A 154 6.83 -17.81 -2.19
C GLN A 154 6.30 -16.63 -1.37
N PRO A 155 5.71 -16.86 -0.18
CA PRO A 155 5.22 -15.80 0.67
C PRO A 155 6.34 -15.21 1.54
N PHE A 156 6.30 -13.89 1.72
CA PHE A 156 7.14 -13.17 2.67
C PHE A 156 6.31 -12.09 3.36
N THR A 157 6.64 -11.82 4.62
CA THR A 157 6.22 -10.60 5.30
C THR A 157 7.45 -9.70 5.42
N LEU A 158 7.29 -8.49 4.93
CA LEU A 158 8.27 -7.42 4.98
C LEU A 158 7.90 -6.46 6.11
N GLU A 159 8.90 -5.94 6.81
CA GLU A 159 8.74 -4.77 7.66
C GLU A 159 9.28 -3.53 6.96
N LEU A 160 8.56 -2.43 7.11
CA LEU A 160 8.93 -1.09 6.69
C LEU A 160 9.10 -0.22 7.92
N THR A 161 10.28 0.41 8.03
CA THR A 161 10.63 1.37 9.08
C THR A 161 11.45 2.51 8.49
N MET A 162 11.78 3.52 9.29
CA MET A 162 12.75 4.56 8.89
C MET A 162 14.19 4.06 8.69
N LYS A 163 14.49 2.79 8.99
CA LYS A 163 15.77 2.17 8.57
C LYS A 163 15.72 1.64 7.14
N GLY A 164 14.53 1.51 6.56
CA GLY A 164 14.25 0.91 5.27
C GLY A 164 13.40 -0.36 5.39
N TRP A 165 13.54 -1.22 4.38
CA TRP A 165 12.76 -2.45 4.21
C TRP A 165 13.57 -3.68 4.62
N ARG A 166 12.94 -4.63 5.32
CA ARG A 166 13.59 -5.89 5.73
C ARG A 166 12.61 -7.05 5.63
N VAL A 167 13.10 -8.26 5.39
CA VAL A 167 12.29 -9.48 5.49
C VAL A 167 12.06 -9.80 6.97
N ALA A 168 10.81 -9.68 7.43
CA ALA A 168 10.42 -10.05 8.78
C ALA A 168 10.16 -11.57 8.90
N SER A 169 9.56 -12.20 7.88
CA SER A 169 9.29 -13.63 7.86
C SER A 169 9.20 -14.19 6.44
N SER A 170 9.40 -15.50 6.31
CA SER A 170 9.14 -16.29 5.09
C SER A 170 7.70 -16.84 5.02
N HIS A 171 6.78 -16.24 5.78
CA HIS A 171 5.36 -16.59 5.81
C HIS A 171 4.55 -15.29 5.81
N SER A 172 3.36 -15.31 5.21
CA SER A 172 2.42 -14.18 5.26
C SER A 172 1.93 -13.95 6.70
N ASP A 173 1.67 -12.69 7.03
CA ASP A 173 1.12 -12.25 8.32
C ASP A 173 1.94 -12.75 9.53
N CYS A 174 3.25 -12.86 9.36
CA CYS A 174 4.15 -13.42 10.36
C CYS A 174 5.40 -12.53 10.53
N MET A 175 5.90 -12.42 11.75
CA MET A 175 7.15 -11.69 12.06
C MET A 175 8.23 -12.58 12.68
N TYR A 176 8.03 -13.90 12.67
CA TYR A 176 9.04 -14.86 13.12
C TYR A 176 10.07 -15.04 12.00
N GLY A 177 11.23 -14.40 12.15
CA GLY A 177 12.37 -14.61 11.27
C GLY A 177 12.89 -16.05 11.33
N ASP A 178 13.62 -16.45 10.28
CA ASP A 178 14.30 -17.74 10.22
C ASP A 178 15.78 -17.59 10.61
N TYR A 179 16.15 -18.15 11.77
CA TYR A 179 17.53 -18.11 12.27
C TYR A 179 18.53 -18.84 11.36
N THR A 180 18.06 -19.78 10.52
CA THR A 180 18.92 -20.48 9.56
C THR A 180 19.30 -19.60 8.37
N LYS A 181 18.53 -18.52 8.13
CA LYS A 181 18.73 -17.54 7.05
C LYS A 181 18.92 -16.15 7.63
N LEU A 182 19.78 -16.03 8.64
CA LEU A 182 20.00 -14.80 9.40
C LEU A 182 20.26 -13.59 8.49
N ASP A 183 21.14 -13.75 7.48
CA ASP A 183 21.51 -12.67 6.55
C ASP A 183 20.31 -12.05 5.82
N LEU A 184 19.28 -12.86 5.52
CA LEU A 184 18.04 -12.39 4.88
C LEU A 184 17.20 -11.54 5.84
N HIS A 185 17.16 -11.93 7.12
CA HIS A 185 16.26 -11.36 8.12
C HIS A 185 16.85 -10.18 8.91
N VAL A 186 18.15 -9.89 8.78
CA VAL A 186 18.80 -8.77 9.47
C VAL A 186 19.10 -7.58 8.57
N ARG A 187 19.07 -7.77 7.25
CA ARG A 187 19.50 -6.76 6.28
C ARG A 187 18.37 -5.81 5.90
N TYR A 188 18.61 -4.51 6.09
CA TYR A 188 17.74 -3.46 5.58
C TYR A 188 18.17 -3.04 4.17
N TYR A 189 17.17 -2.82 3.32
CA TYR A 189 17.27 -2.31 1.96
C TYR A 189 16.67 -0.91 1.90
N MET A 190 17.13 -0.10 0.95
CA MET A 190 16.70 1.30 0.88
C MET A 190 15.25 1.44 0.45
N ASN A 191 14.79 0.56 -0.43
CA ASN A 191 13.41 0.52 -0.92
C ASN A 191 12.97 -0.94 -1.16
N ALA A 192 11.66 -1.16 -1.30
CA ALA A 192 11.11 -2.49 -1.50
C ALA A 192 11.49 -3.13 -2.86
N ARG A 193 11.85 -2.34 -3.88
CA ARG A 193 12.31 -2.82 -5.19
C ARG A 193 13.64 -3.57 -5.05
N GLU A 194 14.60 -2.95 -4.36
CA GLU A 194 15.91 -3.53 -4.08
C GLU A 194 15.78 -4.85 -3.31
N LEU A 195 14.90 -4.89 -2.30
CA LEU A 195 14.60 -6.11 -1.55
C LEU A 195 14.00 -7.19 -2.46
N LEU A 196 13.04 -6.83 -3.32
CA LEU A 196 12.39 -7.78 -4.23
C LEU A 196 13.39 -8.44 -5.18
N ASN A 197 14.42 -7.72 -5.63
CA ASN A 197 15.49 -8.27 -6.46
C ASN A 197 16.25 -9.41 -5.78
N VAL A 198 16.33 -9.41 -4.45
CA VAL A 198 17.00 -10.46 -3.67
C VAL A 198 16.09 -11.66 -3.45
N ILE A 199 14.81 -11.44 -3.15
CA ILE A 199 13.88 -12.52 -2.78
C ILE A 199 13.14 -13.17 -3.96
N SER A 200 13.07 -12.49 -5.11
CA SER A 200 12.42 -13.00 -6.32
C SER A 200 13.32 -12.84 -7.54
N PRO A 201 14.35 -13.67 -7.74
CA PRO A 201 15.25 -13.52 -8.89
C PRO A 201 14.53 -13.61 -10.25
N THR A 202 13.36 -14.24 -10.31
CA THR A 202 12.60 -14.45 -11.56
C THR A 202 11.89 -13.18 -12.02
N HIS A 203 11.59 -12.22 -11.14
CA HIS A 203 10.84 -11.02 -11.52
C HIS A 203 11.60 -10.16 -12.56
N SER A 204 12.94 -10.13 -12.51
CA SER A 204 13.76 -9.43 -13.53
C SER A 204 13.69 -10.11 -14.89
N SER A 205 13.60 -11.45 -14.93
CA SER A 205 13.45 -12.21 -16.16
C SER A 205 12.07 -12.02 -16.80
N SER A 206 11.00 -11.93 -15.99
CA SER A 206 9.65 -11.68 -16.51
C SER A 206 9.48 -10.25 -17.02
N PHE A 207 10.19 -9.27 -16.45
CA PHE A 207 10.27 -7.93 -17.01
C PHE A 207 10.94 -7.94 -18.40
N HIS A 208 12.10 -8.58 -18.55
CA HIS A 208 12.78 -8.72 -19.85
C HIS A 208 11.89 -9.43 -20.89
N GLN A 209 11.19 -10.47 -20.48
CA GLN A 209 10.23 -11.18 -21.34
C GLN A 209 9.10 -10.23 -21.80
N LYS A 210 8.46 -9.50 -20.88
CA LYS A 210 7.37 -8.55 -21.22
C LYS A 210 7.84 -7.42 -22.14
N VAL A 211 9.05 -6.89 -21.93
CA VAL A 211 9.64 -5.88 -22.82
C VAL A 211 9.90 -6.46 -24.20
N THR A 212 10.48 -7.66 -24.26
CA THR A 212 10.75 -8.36 -25.51
C THR A 212 9.46 -8.63 -26.27
N ASP A 213 8.44 -9.18 -25.62
CA ASP A 213 7.15 -9.50 -26.23
C ASP A 213 6.47 -8.23 -26.79
N LYS A 214 6.55 -7.11 -26.07
CA LYS A 214 6.00 -5.83 -26.54
C LYS A 214 6.79 -5.27 -27.72
N LEU A 215 8.12 -5.40 -27.71
CA LEU A 215 8.99 -4.97 -28.81
C LEU A 215 8.69 -5.80 -30.08
N THR A 216 8.61 -7.12 -29.95
CA THR A 216 8.28 -8.03 -31.06
C THR A 216 6.91 -7.70 -31.65
N LYS A 217 5.91 -7.48 -30.79
CA LYS A 217 4.57 -7.09 -31.24
C LYS A 217 4.55 -5.78 -32.02
N MET A 218 5.38 -4.79 -31.64
CA MET A 218 5.48 -3.53 -32.37
C MET A 218 6.24 -3.66 -33.70
N VAL A 219 7.23 -4.56 -33.77
CA VAL A 219 7.93 -4.88 -35.02
C VAL A 219 6.99 -5.57 -36.01
N ASP A 220 6.18 -6.52 -35.54
CA ASP A 220 5.19 -7.23 -36.37
C ASP A 220 4.03 -6.35 -36.86
N THR A 221 3.75 -5.23 -36.19
CA THR A 221 2.68 -4.29 -36.59
C THR A 221 3.14 -3.30 -37.68
N ASN A 222 4.45 -3.20 -37.93
CA ASN A 222 5.05 -2.32 -38.94
C ASN A 222 5.44 -3.08 -40.24
N ALA A 223 5.06 -4.35 -40.37
CA ALA A 223 5.17 -5.17 -41.57
C ALA A 223 3.78 -5.35 -42.23
#